data_AF-A0A2I0X079-F1
#
_entry.id   AF-A0A2I0X079-F1
#
_cell.length_a   1.000
_cell.length_b   1.000
_cell.length_c   1.000
_cell.angle_alpha   90.00
_cell.angle_beta   90.00
_cell.angle_gamma   90.00
#
_symmetry.space_group_name_H-M   'P 1'
#
loop_
_entity.id
_entity.type
_entity.pdbx_description
1 polymer ?
#
loop_
_entity_poly.entity_id
_entity_poly.type
_entity_poly.pdbx_seq_one_letter_code
_entity_poly.pdbx_strand_id
1 'polypeptide(L)' 'MGDYCTLAGRVAVKDHVTISSKVRLAANSGVTKDVGEPGDYAGFPAVPVHQWRRQSASLRRLSKKDLKESGS' A
#
# COMPACT_ATOMS: atom_id res chain seq x y z
N MET A 1 -17.25 5.17 2.48
CA MET A 1 -16.33 4.59 3.47
C MET A 1 -17.15 3.85 4.50
N GLY A 2 -16.76 2.64 4.89
CA GLY A 2 -17.47 1.80 5.86
C GLY A 2 -17.09 2.05 7.31
N ASP A 3 -17.64 1.25 8.21
CA ASP A 3 -17.46 1.39 9.66
C ASP A 3 -16.09 0.87 10.13
N TYR A 4 -15.58 1.43 11.23
CA TYR A 4 -14.33 0.99 11.88
C TYR A 4 -13.09 1.03 10.95
N CYS A 5 -13.09 1.93 9.98
CA CYS A 5 -11.94 2.15 9.13
C CYS A 5 -10.87 2.98 9.86
N THR A 6 -9.61 2.72 9.58
CA THR A 6 -8.47 3.49 10.11
C THR A 6 -7.67 4.08 8.97
N LEU A 7 -7.50 5.40 8.97
CA LEU A 7 -6.63 6.15 8.07
C LEU A 7 -5.42 6.63 8.86
N ALA A 8 -4.23 6.14 8.54
CA ALA A 8 -3.01 6.69 9.12
C ALA A 8 -2.64 8.04 8.50
N GLY A 9 -1.50 8.62 8.91
CA GLY A 9 -1.08 9.94 8.47
C GLY A 9 -0.96 10.05 6.94
N ARG A 10 -1.49 11.16 6.39
CA ARG A 10 -1.37 11.53 4.96
C ARG A 10 -1.84 10.43 3.98
N VAL A 11 -2.92 9.73 4.31
CA VAL A 11 -3.57 8.83 3.34
C VAL A 11 -4.31 9.68 2.29
N ALA A 12 -4.12 9.32 1.02
CA ALA A 12 -4.88 9.86 -0.10
C ALA A 12 -5.98 8.88 -0.52
N VAL A 13 -7.17 9.40 -0.79
CA VAL A 13 -8.31 8.62 -1.28
C VAL A 13 -8.80 9.29 -2.55
N LYS A 14 -8.84 8.54 -3.65
CA LYS A 14 -9.41 9.01 -4.91
C LYS A 14 -10.90 9.28 -4.72
N ASP A 15 -11.41 10.27 -5.43
CA ASP A 15 -12.85 10.50 -5.51
C ASP A 15 -13.61 9.28 -6.06
N HIS A 16 -14.87 9.13 -5.63
CA HIS A 16 -15.79 8.06 -6.01
C HIS A 16 -15.30 6.62 -5.75
N VAL A 17 -14.43 6.39 -4.77
CA VAL A 17 -14.05 5.03 -4.35
C VAL A 17 -14.81 4.58 -3.10
N THR A 18 -15.14 3.30 -3.07
CA THR A 18 -15.75 2.63 -1.91
C THR A 18 -14.68 1.94 -1.09
N ILE A 19 -14.69 2.15 0.22
CA ILE A 19 -13.83 1.46 1.19
C ILE A 19 -14.73 0.69 2.14
N SER A 20 -14.54 -0.63 2.22
CA SER A 20 -15.28 -1.55 3.07
C SER A 20 -15.01 -1.32 4.56
N SER A 21 -15.90 -1.79 5.43
CA SER A 21 -15.74 -1.70 6.87
C SER A 21 -14.49 -2.45 7.34
N LYS A 22 -13.87 -2.02 8.45
CA LYS A 22 -12.67 -2.63 9.06
C LYS A 22 -11.42 -2.60 8.17
N VAL A 23 -11.32 -1.64 7.25
CA VAL A 23 -10.12 -1.39 6.45
C VAL A 23 -9.14 -0.49 7.21
N ARG A 24 -7.85 -0.84 7.21
CA ARG A 24 -6.78 -0.02 7.78
C ARG A 24 -5.79 0.39 6.69
N LEU A 25 -5.63 1.69 6.48
CA LEU A 25 -4.75 2.28 5.48
C LEU A 25 -3.50 2.81 6.16
N ALA A 26 -2.34 2.28 5.78
CA ALA A 26 -1.04 2.70 6.30
C ALA A 26 -0.68 4.14 5.88
N ALA A 27 0.29 4.75 6.59
CA ALA A 27 0.67 6.13 6.32
C ALA A 27 1.17 6.31 4.89
N ASN A 28 0.88 7.47 4.28
CA ASN A 28 1.22 7.78 2.89
C ASN A 28 0.65 6.82 1.84
N SER A 29 -0.38 6.03 2.16
CA SER A 29 -1.03 5.17 1.16
C SER A 29 -2.01 5.95 0.28
N GLY A 30 -2.29 5.42 -0.92
CA GLY A 30 -3.24 6.03 -1.86
C GLY A 30 -4.27 5.05 -2.41
N VAL A 31 -5.53 5.21 -2.04
CA VAL A 31 -6.64 4.40 -2.58
C VAL A 31 -7.05 4.93 -3.94
N THR A 32 -6.78 4.19 -5.00
CA THR A 32 -7.11 4.57 -6.39
C THR A 32 -8.28 3.77 -6.99
N LYS A 33 -8.70 2.71 -6.29
CA LYS A 33 -9.77 1.77 -6.68
C LYS A 33 -10.56 1.37 -5.44
N ASP A 34 -11.73 0.78 -5.65
CA ASP A 34 -12.57 0.27 -4.57
C ASP A 34 -11.85 -0.81 -3.75
N VAL A 35 -12.02 -0.74 -2.43
CA VAL A 35 -11.52 -1.70 -1.45
C VAL A 35 -12.71 -2.44 -0.88
N GLY A 36 -13.04 -3.58 -1.46
CA GLY A 36 -14.19 -4.40 -1.04
C GLY A 36 -13.94 -5.27 0.19
N GLU A 37 -12.67 -5.56 0.49
CA GLU A 37 -12.30 -6.51 1.55
C GLU A 37 -11.80 -5.78 2.82
N PRO A 38 -12.18 -6.26 4.02
CA PRO A 38 -11.61 -5.78 5.27
C PRO A 38 -10.14 -6.22 5.39
N GLY A 39 -9.30 -5.39 6.01
CA GLY A 39 -7.90 -5.72 6.24
C GLY A 39 -6.97 -4.52 6.17
N ASP A 40 -5.67 -4.81 6.18
CA ASP A 40 -4.62 -3.80 6.19
C ASP A 40 -4.06 -3.58 4.78
N TYR A 41 -3.97 -2.33 4.34
CA TYR A 41 -3.47 -1.92 3.03
C TYR A 41 -2.36 -0.87 3.15
N ALA A 42 -1.43 -0.88 2.20
CA ALA A 42 -0.29 0.03 2.15
C ALA A 42 0.14 0.32 0.71
N GLY A 43 0.94 1.39 0.55
CA GLY A 43 1.52 1.78 -0.74
C GLY A 43 0.65 2.72 -1.58
N PHE A 44 1.18 3.07 -2.75
CA PHE A 44 0.54 3.92 -3.74
C PHE A 44 0.73 3.27 -5.12
N PRO A 45 -0.31 2.63 -5.70
CA PRO A 45 -1.67 2.46 -5.17
C PRO A 45 -1.73 1.55 -3.93
N ALA A 46 -2.77 1.71 -3.11
CA ALA A 46 -3.00 0.92 -1.92
C ALA A 46 -3.31 -0.54 -2.29
N VAL A 47 -2.51 -1.46 -1.78
CA VAL A 47 -2.65 -2.91 -1.97
C VAL A 47 -2.59 -3.62 -0.61
N PRO A 48 -3.06 -4.87 -0.48
CA PRO A 48 -2.95 -5.62 0.77
C PRO A 48 -1.52 -5.60 1.32
N VAL A 49 -1.38 -5.38 2.63
CA VAL A 49 -0.08 -5.10 3.28
C VAL A 49 0.96 -6.20 3.03
N HIS A 50 0.54 -7.46 2.90
CA HIS A 50 1.42 -8.58 2.61
C HIS A 50 2.03 -8.48 1.20
N GLN A 51 1.23 -8.06 0.21
CA GLN A 51 1.68 -7.85 -1.15
C GLN A 51 2.65 -6.67 -1.21
N TRP A 52 2.30 -5.56 -0.56
CA TRP A 52 3.17 -4.38 -0.48
C TRP A 52 4.52 -4.73 0.15
N ARG A 53 4.54 -5.44 1.29
CA ARG A 53 5.79 -5.89 1.94
C ARG A 53 6.65 -6.74 1.02
N ARG A 54 6.04 -7.67 0.27
CA ARG A 54 6.76 -8.51 -0.69
C ARG A 54 7.37 -7.67 -1.82
N GLN A 55 6.61 -6.71 -2.36
CA GLN A 55 7.10 -5.80 -3.40
C GLN A 55 8.27 -4.95 -2.90
N SER A 56 8.15 -4.35 -1.70
CA SER A 56 9.23 -3.56 -1.09
C SER A 56 10.49 -4.40 -0.85
N ALA A 57 10.33 -5.63 -0.36
CA ALA A 57 11.44 -6.55 -0.17
C ALA A 57 12.13 -6.92 -1.50
N SER A 58 11.36 -7.18 -2.56
CA SER A 58 11.88 -7.46 -3.89
C SER A 58 12.62 -6.25 -4.48
N LEU A 59 12.04 -5.05 -4.37
CA LEU A 59 12.69 -3.81 -4.84
C LEU A 59 14.01 -3.55 -4.12
N ARG A 60 14.04 -3.74 -2.79
CA ARG A 60 15.25 -3.65 -1.98
C ARG A 60 16.32 -4.67 -2.41
N ARG A 61 15.92 -5.86 -2.84
CA ARG A 61 16.85 -6.89 -3.34
C ARG A 61 17.39 -6.54 -4.72
N LEU A 62 16.55 -6.01 -5.62
CA LEU A 62 16.96 -5.61 -6.96
C LEU A 62 17.97 -4.46 -6.90
N SER A 63 17.66 -3.39 -6.15
CA SER A 63 18.55 -2.25 -5.96
C SER A 63 19.94 -2.64 -5.41
N LYS A 64 20.02 -3.70 -4.59
CA LYS A 64 21.32 -4.23 -4.11
C LYS A 64 22.13 -4.96 -5.18
N LYS A 65 21.47 -5.58 -6.17
CA LYS A 65 22.17 -6.26 -7.28
C LYS A 65 22.73 -5.23 -8.25
N ASP A 66 21.95 -4.23 -8.61
CA ASP A 66 22.37 -3.16 -9.53
C ASP A 66 23.62 -2.43 -9.01
N LEU A 67 23.68 -2.14 -7.69
CA LEU A 67 24.85 -1.54 -7.04
C LEU A 67 26.09 -2.43 -7.03
N LYS A 68 25.92 -3.75 -7.09
CA LYS A 68 27.03 -4.70 -7.12
C LYS A 68 27.60 -4.86 -8.53
N GLU A 69 26.76 -4.71 -9.55
CA GLU A 69 27.16 -4.80 -10.97
C GLU A 69 27.75 -3.49 -11.51
N SER A 70 27.37 -2.32 -10.98
CA SER A 70 27.96 -1.03 -11.37
C SER A 70 29.32 -0.72 -10.73
N GLY A 71 29.79 -1.58 -9.82
CA GLY A 71 31.06 -1.43 -9.09
C GLY A 71 32.09 -2.52 -9.41
N SER A 72 31.88 -3.28 -10.50
CA SER A 72 32.83 -4.27 -11.05
C SER A 72 33.28 -3.86 -12.44
#